data_AF-A0A916RRK7-F1
#
_entry.id   AF-A0A916RRK7-F1
#
_cell.length_a   1.000
_cell.length_b   1.000
_cell.length_c   1.000
_cell.angle_alpha   90.00
_cell.angle_beta   90.00
_cell.angle_gamma   90.00
#
_symmetry.space_group_name_H-M   'P 1'
#
loop_
_entity.id
_entity.type
_entity.pdbx_description
1 polymer ?
#
loop_
_entity_poly.entity_id
_entity_poly.type
_entity_poly.pdbx_seq_one_letter_code
_entity_poly.pdbx_strand_id
1 'polypeptide(L)'
;MKACPDIADYAIDGIANWRDFMTTAAQVRAFLGISPSAYGEAQAVLGLETTAVVIACILQRSEHIQSAGGYLRVLTEKARTGEFSVGPMLMACLKGVQTAPQAIGA
;
A
#
# COMPACT_ATOMS: atom_id res chain seq x y z
N MET A 1 -12.49 6.63 0.85
CA MET A 1 -11.40 6.27 -0.10
C MET A 1 -11.79 4.95 -0.77
N LYS A 2 -12.02 4.90 -2.09
CA LYS A 2 -12.59 3.71 -2.77
C LYS A 2 -11.56 2.64 -3.18
N ALA A 3 -10.26 2.95 -3.14
CA ALA A 3 -9.21 2.13 -3.72
C ALA A 3 -8.62 1.07 -2.78
N CYS A 4 -8.58 1.36 -1.47
CA CYS A 4 -8.01 0.48 -0.45
C CYS A 4 -8.88 0.61 0.82
N PRO A 5 -10.00 -0.11 0.94
CA PRO A 5 -10.84 -0.03 2.14
C PRO A 5 -10.11 -0.50 3.41
N ASP A 6 -9.23 -1.50 3.31
CA ASP A 6 -8.64 -2.17 4.48
C ASP A 6 -7.80 -1.23 5.36
N ILE A 7 -7.17 -0.20 4.78
CA ILE A 7 -6.39 0.76 5.58
C ILE A 7 -7.28 1.63 6.47
N ALA A 8 -8.55 1.81 6.13
CA ALA A 8 -9.49 2.58 6.94
C ALA A 8 -9.80 1.88 8.27
N ASP A 9 -9.74 0.55 8.33
CA ASP A 9 -9.95 -0.23 9.56
C ASP A 9 -8.83 0.00 10.59
N TYR A 10 -7.68 0.48 10.15
CA TYR A 10 -6.54 0.84 11.01
C TYR A 10 -6.54 2.31 11.43
N ALA A 11 -7.48 3.12 10.93
CA ALA A 11 -7.58 4.53 11.27
C ALA A 11 -8.49 4.71 12.49
N ILE A 12 -7.91 5.12 13.63
CA ILE A 12 -8.62 5.29 14.90
C ILE A 12 -9.77 6.30 14.78
N ASP A 13 -9.52 7.47 14.17
CA ASP A 13 -10.50 8.55 13.98
C ASP A 13 -10.98 8.68 12.52
N GLY A 14 -10.67 7.68 11.69
CA GLY A 14 -10.82 7.76 10.25
C GLY A 14 -9.71 8.57 9.56
N ILE A 15 -9.81 8.70 8.24
CA ILE A 15 -8.81 9.38 7.40
C ILE A 15 -9.48 10.59 6.73
N ALA A 16 -9.27 11.78 7.29
CA ALA A 16 -9.86 13.02 6.77
C ALA A 16 -8.90 13.78 5.84
N ASN A 17 -7.59 13.65 6.06
CA ASN A 17 -6.55 14.33 5.28
C ASN A 17 -5.31 13.44 5.03
N TRP A 18 -4.36 13.94 4.23
CA TRP A 18 -3.12 13.22 3.89
C TRP A 18 -2.25 12.88 5.09
N ARG A 19 -2.22 13.73 6.12
CA ARG A 19 -1.45 13.48 7.34
C ARG A 19 -2.02 12.32 8.13
N ASP A 20 -3.35 12.24 8.25
CA ASP A 20 -4.02 11.11 8.91
C ASP A 20 -3.72 9.81 8.15
N PHE A 21 -3.75 9.87 6.82
CA PHE A 21 -3.43 8.72 5.98
C PHE A 21 -1.97 8.27 6.16
N MET A 22 -1.01 9.20 6.12
CA MET A 22 0.41 8.87 6.36
C MET A 22 0.64 8.29 7.75
N THR A 23 -0.07 8.82 8.76
CA THR A 23 0.01 8.31 10.14
C THR A 23 -0.57 6.89 10.24
N THR A 24 -1.68 6.63 9.56
CA THR A 24 -2.28 5.29 9.50
C THR A 24 -1.38 4.31 8.76
N ALA A 25 -0.81 4.70 7.62
CA ALA A 25 0.16 3.89 6.88
C ALA A 25 1.42 3.57 7.72
N ALA A 26 1.89 4.52 8.53
CA ALA A 26 3.01 4.32 9.45
C ALA A 26 2.70 3.31 10.58
N GLN A 27 1.44 3.12 10.95
CA GLN A 27 1.01 2.07 11.86
C GLN A 27 0.91 0.71 11.14
N VAL A 28 0.26 0.71 9.97
CA VAL A 28 0.10 -0.48 9.14
C VAL A 28 1.43 -1.11 8.73
N ARG A 29 2.49 -0.32 8.47
CA ARG A 29 3.81 -0.90 8.17
C ARG A 29 4.31 -1.83 9.28
N ALA A 30 4.01 -1.54 10.55
CA ALA A 30 4.44 -2.37 11.67
C ALA A 30 3.62 -3.66 11.71
N PHE A 31 2.31 -3.57 11.46
CA PHE A 31 1.43 -4.72 11.30
C PHE A 31 1.88 -5.66 10.17
N LEU A 32 2.30 -5.09 9.04
CA LEU A 32 2.84 -5.84 7.89
C LEU A 32 4.27 -6.38 8.10
N GLY A 33 4.89 -6.15 9.26
CA GLY A 33 6.27 -6.58 9.53
C GLY A 33 7.32 -5.84 8.70
N ILE A 34 7.01 -4.65 8.19
CA ILE A 34 7.95 -3.81 7.44
C ILE A 34 8.85 -3.07 8.43
N SER A 35 10.16 -3.30 8.31
CA SER A 35 11.14 -2.66 9.19
C SER A 35 11.21 -1.14 8.99
N PRO A 36 11.55 -0.36 10.04
CA PRO A 36 11.71 1.09 9.93
C PRO A 36 12.73 1.50 8.86
N SER A 37 13.82 0.74 8.68
CA SER A 37 14.82 1.02 7.65
C SER A 37 14.24 0.88 6.23
N ALA A 38 13.49 -0.20 5.95
CA ALA A 38 12.87 -0.39 4.64
C ALA A 38 11.86 0.72 4.31
N TYR A 39 11.09 1.13 5.32
CA TYR A 39 10.13 2.22 5.18
C TYR A 39 10.82 3.58 4.95
N GLY A 40 11.87 3.88 5.70
CA GLY A 40 12.64 5.12 5.53
C GLY A 40 13.33 5.20 4.18
N GLU A 41 13.89 4.09 3.69
CA GLU A 41 14.44 4.02 2.33
C GLU A 41 13.38 4.24 1.26
N ALA A 42 12.21 3.63 1.41
CA ALA A 42 11.09 3.84 0.51
C ALA A 42 10.66 5.32 0.50
N GLN A 43 10.55 5.96 1.66
CA GLN A 43 10.25 7.39 1.76
C GLN A 43 11.30 8.28 1.08
N ALA A 44 12.59 7.93 1.21
CA ALA A 44 13.67 8.69 0.60
C ALA A 44 13.68 8.60 -0.94
N VAL A 45 13.21 7.49 -1.51
CA VAL A 45 13.19 7.27 -2.97
C VAL A 45 11.85 7.66 -3.60
N LEU A 46 10.75 7.19 -3.01
CA LEU A 46 9.40 7.34 -3.54
C LEU A 46 8.73 8.65 -3.11
N GLY A 47 9.17 9.24 -2.00
CA GLY A 47 8.49 10.31 -1.30
C GLY A 47 7.48 9.82 -0.27
N LEU A 48 7.10 10.71 0.65
CA LEU A 48 6.24 10.39 1.80
C LEU A 48 4.84 9.92 1.36
N GLU A 49 4.21 10.67 0.46
CA GLU A 49 2.85 10.42 -0.02
C GLU A 49 2.78 9.11 -0.81
N THR A 50 3.69 8.92 -1.77
CA THR A 50 3.80 7.70 -2.57
C THR A 50 4.03 6.47 -1.69
N THR A 51 4.92 6.58 -0.69
CA THR A 51 5.17 5.46 0.22
C THR A 51 3.92 5.07 1.01
N ALA A 52 3.15 6.05 1.49
CA ALA A 52 1.91 5.77 2.21
C ALA A 52 0.89 5.04 1.31
N VAL A 53 0.78 5.43 0.03
CA VAL A 53 -0.06 4.74 -0.95
C VAL A 53 0.40 3.31 -1.17
N VAL A 54 1.70 3.09 -1.32
CA VAL A 54 2.29 1.76 -1.50
C VAL A 54 1.97 0.86 -0.30
N ILE A 55 2.07 1.37 0.93
CA ILE A 55 1.71 0.62 2.13
C ILE A 55 0.24 0.21 2.12
N ALA A 56 -0.68 1.13 1.80
CA ALA A 56 -2.10 0.82 1.71
C ALA A 56 -2.39 -0.26 0.66
N CYS A 57 -1.72 -0.18 -0.49
CA CYS A 57 -1.82 -1.17 -1.55
C CYS A 57 -1.25 -2.54 -1.16
N ILE A 58 -0.14 -2.57 -0.41
CA ILE A 58 0.44 -3.82 0.11
C ILE A 58 -0.50 -4.44 1.15
N LEU A 59 -1.10 -3.64 2.03
CA LEU A 59 -2.10 -4.11 2.99
C LEU A 59 -3.27 -4.79 2.29
N GLN A 60 -3.84 -4.13 1.28
CA GLN A 60 -4.96 -4.65 0.49
C GLN A 60 -4.68 -6.01 -0.17
N ARG A 61 -3.40 -6.31 -0.44
CA ARG A 61 -2.96 -7.55 -1.09
C ARG A 61 -2.10 -8.40 -0.17
N SER A 62 -2.11 -8.13 1.14
CA SER A 62 -1.19 -8.74 2.09
C SER A 62 -1.34 -10.26 2.15
N GLU A 63 -2.55 -10.78 1.97
CA GLU A 63 -2.83 -12.23 1.88
C GLU A 63 -2.13 -12.92 0.70
N HIS A 64 -1.79 -12.17 -0.36
CA HIS A 64 -1.10 -12.68 -1.55
C HIS A 64 0.40 -12.35 -1.54
N ILE A 65 0.91 -11.64 -0.53
CA ILE A 65 2.30 -11.18 -0.46
C ILE A 65 3.00 -11.93 0.68
N GLN A 66 3.97 -12.77 0.33
CA GLN A 66 4.73 -13.55 1.33
C GLN A 66 5.51 -12.68 2.32
N SER A 67 6.07 -11.55 1.85
CA SER A 67 6.81 -10.62 2.72
C SER A 67 6.61 -9.19 2.25
N ALA A 68 5.82 -8.42 2.98
CA ALA A 68 5.57 -7.01 2.69
C ALA A 68 6.85 -6.17 2.71
N GLY A 69 7.77 -6.45 3.65
CA GLY A 69 9.05 -5.75 3.76
C GLY A 69 10.02 -6.05 2.61
N GLY A 70 10.06 -7.30 2.14
CA GLY A 70 10.83 -7.66 0.96
C GLY A 70 10.24 -7.04 -0.31
N TYR A 71 8.91 -7.07 -0.43
CA TYR A 71 8.22 -6.47 -1.58
C TYR A 71 8.44 -4.96 -1.66
N LEU A 72 8.36 -4.24 -0.54
CA LEU A 72 8.64 -2.80 -0.50
C LEU A 72 10.07 -2.46 -0.95
N ARG A 73 11.07 -3.27 -0.56
CA ARG A 73 12.46 -3.09 -0.99
C ARG A 73 12.60 -3.24 -2.50
N VAL A 74 12.00 -4.27 -3.09
CA VAL A 74 12.01 -4.49 -4.55
C VAL A 74 11.37 -3.30 -5.28
N LEU A 75 10.24 -2.79 -4.79
CA LEU A 75 9.61 -1.59 -5.36
C LEU A 75 10.49 -0.35 -5.23
N THR A 76 11.15 -0.19 -4.09
CA THR A 76 12.07 0.92 -3.84
C THR A 76 13.27 0.85 -4.79
N GLU A 77 13.85 -0.32 -5.03
CA GLU A 77 14.93 -0.49 -6.01
C GLU A 77 14.47 -0.17 -7.43
N LYS A 78 13.31 -0.68 -7.86
CA LYS A 78 12.73 -0.33 -9.17
C LYS A 78 12.46 1.16 -9.33
N ALA A 79 12.13 1.85 -8.24
CA ALA A 79 11.95 3.29 -8.28
C ALA A 79 13.27 4.05 -8.41
N ARG A 80 14.36 3.54 -7.81
CA ARG A 80 15.70 4.10 -8.03
C ARG A 80 16.14 3.99 -9.49
N THR A 81 15.75 2.93 -10.19
CA THR A 81 16.06 2.75 -11.62
C THR A 81 15.10 3.48 -12.56
N GLY A 82 14.09 4.18 -12.03
CA GLY A 82 13.07 4.88 -12.83
C GLY A 82 12.00 3.96 -13.44
N GLU A 83 11.99 2.68 -13.08
CA GLU A 83 11.07 1.66 -13.60
C GLU A 83 9.78 1.55 -12.76
N PHE A 84 9.66 2.31 -11.68
CA PHE A 84 8.46 2.32 -10.84
C PHE A 84 7.55 3.49 -11.18
N SER A 85 6.25 3.20 -11.28
CA SER A 85 5.20 4.20 -11.38
C SER A 85 4.06 3.85 -10.42
N VAL A 86 3.63 4.82 -9.61
CA VAL A 86 2.55 4.59 -8.63
C VAL A 86 1.17 4.43 -9.28
N GLY A 87 0.99 4.99 -10.49
CA GLY A 87 -0.28 4.93 -11.24
C GLY A 87 -0.72 3.49 -11.56
N PRO A 88 0.10 2.65 -12.23
CA PRO A 88 -0.20 1.24 -12.46
C PRO A 88 -0.43 0.45 -11.16
N MET A 89 0.29 0.76 -10.09
CA MET A 89 0.11 0.11 -8.79
C MET A 89 -1.24 0.46 -8.16
N LEU A 90 -1.62 1.74 -8.15
CA LEU A 90 -2.95 2.19 -7.74
C LEU A 90 -4.06 1.55 -8.58
N MET A 91 -3.87 1.47 -9.90
CA MET A 91 -4.82 0.81 -10.79
C MET A 91 -4.91 -0.70 -10.51
N ALA A 92 -3.81 -1.35 -10.15
CA ALA A 92 -3.83 -2.75 -9.74
C ALA A 92 -4.57 -2.95 -8.40
N CYS A 93 -4.46 -2.02 -7.45
CA CYS A 93 -5.25 -2.04 -6.20
C CYS A 93 -6.75 -1.81 -6.49
N LEU A 94 -7.07 -0.84 -7.35
CA LEU A 94 -8.45 -0.58 -7.82
C LEU A 94 -9.05 -1.75 -8.61
N LYS A 95 -8.24 -2.48 -9.39
CA LYS A 95 -8.67 -3.68 -10.13
C LYS A 95 -8.73 -4.93 -9.25
N GLY A 96 -7.88 -5.05 -8.24
CA GLY A 96 -7.99 -6.08 -7.19
C GLY A 96 -9.27 -5.94 -6.36
N VAL A 97 -9.79 -4.71 -6.23
CA VAL A 97 -11.14 -4.41 -5.74
C VAL A 97 -12.26 -4.88 -6.70
N GLN A 98 -11.95 -5.27 -7.93
CA GLN A 98 -12.90 -5.79 -8.92
C GLN A 98 -12.67 -7.27 -9.26
N THR A 99 -12.76 -8.14 -8.25
CA THR A 99 -13.23 -9.53 -8.45
C THR A 99 -14.12 -9.95 -7.29
N ALA A 100 -15.36 -9.47 -7.32
CA ALA A 100 -16.52 -10.30 -7.07
C ALA A 100 -17.73 -9.79 -7.88
N PRO A 101 -17.82 -10.04 -9.20
CA PRO A 101 -19.10 -10.46 -9.73
C PRO A 101 -19.33 -11.88 -9.19
N GLN A 102 -20.34 -12.05 -8.33
CA GLN A 102 -20.92 -13.37 -8.13
C GLN A 102 -21.46 -13.82 -9.49
N ALA A 103 -20.69 -14.65 -10.19
CA ALA A 103 -21.24 -15.58 -11.15
C ALA A 103 -21.99 -16.64 -10.32
N ILE A 104 -23.26 -16.38 -10.03
CA ILE A 104 -24.21 -17.47 -9.81
C ILE A 104 -24.60 -17.98 -11.19
N GLY A 105 -24.20 -19.21 -11.48
CA GLY A 105 -24.73 -19.93 -12.62
C GLY A 105 -26.21 -20.19 -12.45
N ALA A 106 -26.97 -19.97 -13.53
CA ALA A 106 -28.13 -20.73 -13.95
C ALA A 106 -28.44 -20.34 -15.41
#